data_AF-A0A7S3MNZ7-F1
#
_entry.id   AF-A0A7S3MNZ7-F1
#
_cell.length_a   1.000
_cell.length_b   1.000
_cell.length_c   1.000
_cell.angle_alpha   90.00
_cell.angle_beta   90.00
_cell.angle_gamma   90.00
#
_symmetry.space_group_name_H-M   'P 1'
#
loop_
_entity.id
_entity.type
_entity.pdbx_description
1 polymer ?
#
loop_
_entity_poly.entity_id
_entity_poly.type
_entity_poly.pdbx_seq_one_letter_code
_entity_poly.pdbx_strand_id
1 'polypeptide(L)'
;MFEKGLGQRERREMVVLENGARYEGEWLRETNVRQGKGIQVWPDGSMYEGYWAENKANGKGRLIHADGDVYDGHWKDDKAHGSGTYSHLDGAKYQGDWKEDKQHGHGLETWPDGASYEGAYVEGRKHGHGRFTWADQ
;
A
#
# COMPACT_ATOMS: atom_id res chain seq x y z
N MET A 1 -3.13 22.11 30.57
CA MET A 1 -3.33 21.19 29.44
C MET A 1 -2.58 21.79 28.26
N PHE A 2 -1.51 21.15 27.79
CA PHE A 2 -0.80 21.63 26.60
C PHE A 2 -1.45 20.95 25.40
N GLU A 3 -2.14 21.72 24.58
CA GLU A 3 -2.48 21.31 23.22
C GLU A 3 -1.16 21.00 22.52
N LYS A 4 -0.90 19.73 22.21
CA LYS A 4 0.13 19.35 21.25
C LYS A 4 -0.32 19.94 19.92
N GLY A 5 0.10 21.16 19.63
CA GLY A 5 0.01 21.73 18.29
C GLY A 5 0.63 20.71 17.34
N LEU A 6 -0.15 20.28 16.34
CA LEU A 6 0.39 19.54 15.20
C LEU A 6 1.58 20.37 14.69
N GLY A 7 2.80 19.84 14.84
CA GLY A 7 4.01 20.55 14.44
C GLY A 7 3.91 21.01 12.98
N GLN A 8 4.63 22.08 12.64
CA GLN A 8 4.47 22.71 11.35
C GLN A 8 4.95 21.74 10.26
N ARG A 9 4.06 21.42 9.32
CA ARG A 9 4.42 20.66 8.12
C ARG A 9 5.01 21.58 7.07
N GLU A 10 6.09 21.14 6.45
CA GLU A 10 6.67 21.77 5.27
C GLU A 10 6.87 20.75 4.17
N ARG A 11 6.58 21.14 2.93
CA ARG A 11 6.91 20.34 1.75
C ARG A 11 8.35 20.64 1.33
N ARG A 12 9.16 19.60 1.16
CA ARG A 12 10.53 19.71 0.67
C ARG A 12 10.62 19.12 -0.73
N GLU A 13 11.54 19.67 -1.51
CA GLU A 13 11.98 19.05 -2.75
C GLU A 13 12.65 17.69 -2.47
N MET A 14 13.01 17.01 -3.54
CA MET A 14 13.70 15.72 -3.56
C MET A 14 14.93 15.69 -2.63
N VAL A 15 14.89 14.84 -1.61
CA VAL A 15 16.01 14.54 -0.69
C VAL A 15 16.45 13.09 -0.86
N VAL A 16 17.76 12.83 -0.83
CA VAL A 16 18.31 11.47 -0.74
C VAL A 16 18.38 11.06 0.72
N LEU A 17 17.73 9.97 1.08
CA LEU A 17 17.72 9.37 2.41
C LEU A 17 18.95 8.50 2.64
N GLU A 18 19.23 8.14 3.90
CA GLU A 18 20.40 7.31 4.26
C GLU A 18 20.44 5.95 3.55
N ASN A 19 19.28 5.38 3.23
CA ASN A 19 19.17 4.10 2.51
C ASN A 19 19.28 4.26 0.98
N GLY A 20 19.66 5.44 0.47
CA GLY A 20 19.75 5.75 -0.96
C GLY A 20 18.40 6.00 -1.64
N ALA A 21 17.28 5.79 -0.96
CA ALA A 21 15.97 6.16 -1.49
C ALA A 21 15.86 7.68 -1.63
N ARG A 22 15.07 8.12 -2.60
CA ARG A 22 14.79 9.53 -2.84
C ARG A 22 13.37 9.83 -2.38
N TYR A 23 13.17 10.91 -1.63
CA TYR A 23 11.86 11.31 -1.14
C TYR A 23 11.57 12.77 -1.47
N GLU A 24 10.37 13.03 -1.96
CA GLU A 24 9.79 14.36 -2.11
C GLU A 24 8.45 14.38 -1.37
N GLY A 25 8.20 15.37 -0.52
CA GLY A 25 6.92 15.42 0.18
C GLY A 25 6.93 16.26 1.43
N GLU A 26 5.90 16.06 2.24
CA GLU A 26 5.70 16.75 3.50
C GLU A 26 6.55 16.13 4.63
N TRP A 27 7.10 17.00 5.47
CA TRP A 27 7.90 16.71 6.65
C TRP A 27 7.38 17.50 7.84
N LEU A 28 7.47 16.92 9.03
CA LEU A 28 7.34 17.63 10.29
C LEU A 28 8.63 18.40 10.57
N ARG A 29 8.56 19.73 10.58
CA ARG A 29 9.73 20.61 10.59
C ARG A 29 10.62 20.41 11.81
N GLU A 30 10.01 20.17 12.96
CA GLU A 30 10.69 20.12 14.25
C GLU A 30 11.48 18.82 14.45
N THR A 31 11.05 17.73 13.81
CA THR A 31 11.62 16.39 14.02
C THR A 31 12.26 15.79 12.78
N ASN A 32 12.14 16.44 11.61
CA ASN A 32 12.56 15.89 10.31
C ASN A 32 11.96 14.51 10.03
N VAL A 33 10.68 14.34 10.39
CA VAL A 33 9.93 13.10 10.16
C VAL A 33 8.98 13.29 8.98
N ARG A 34 8.92 12.35 8.06
CA ARG A 34 7.96 12.36 6.95
C ARG A 34 6.54 12.23 7.49
N GLN A 35 5.68 13.16 7.09
CA GLN A 35 4.33 13.31 7.61
C GLN A 35 3.44 14.00 6.58
N GLY A 36 2.33 13.40 6.18
CA GLY A 36 1.47 13.93 5.12
C GLY A 36 1.74 13.26 3.77
N LYS A 37 1.53 13.96 2.66
CA LYS A 37 1.70 13.38 1.32
C LYS A 37 3.16 13.39 0.88
N GLY A 38 3.60 12.32 0.23
CA GLY A 38 4.92 12.25 -0.36
C GLY A 38 5.09 11.09 -1.33
N ILE A 39 6.16 11.19 -2.11
CA ILE A 39 6.62 10.20 -3.07
C ILE A 39 7.99 9.72 -2.62
N GLN A 40 8.18 8.41 -2.53
CA GLN A 40 9.48 7.77 -2.36
C GLN A 40 9.81 6.90 -3.56
N VAL A 41 11.04 6.98 -4.04
CA VAL A 41 11.61 6.09 -5.06
C VAL A 41 12.80 5.37 -4.44
N TRP A 42 12.79 4.04 -4.47
CA TRP A 42 13.89 3.21 -3.96
C TRP A 42 14.92 2.94 -5.06
N PRO A 43 16.17 2.57 -4.70
CA PRO A 43 17.23 2.28 -5.68
C PRO A 43 16.92 1.11 -6.63
N ASP A 44 16.06 0.17 -6.23
CA ASP A 44 15.60 -0.94 -7.06
C ASP A 44 14.59 -0.52 -8.15
N GLY A 45 14.11 0.74 -8.11
CA GLY A 45 13.09 1.27 -9.01
C GLY A 45 11.66 1.19 -8.46
N SER A 46 11.45 0.56 -7.30
CA SER A 46 10.16 0.60 -6.63
C SER A 46 9.78 2.04 -6.27
N MET A 47 8.48 2.36 -6.24
CA MET A 47 7.97 3.70 -5.96
C MET A 47 6.70 3.65 -5.11
N TYR A 48 6.64 4.47 -4.07
CA TYR A 48 5.44 4.69 -3.27
C TYR A 48 4.99 6.14 -3.41
N GLU A 49 3.72 6.33 -3.71
CA GLU A 49 3.04 7.62 -3.66
C GLU A 49 1.86 7.53 -2.70
N GLY A 50 1.85 8.34 -1.65
CA GLY A 50 0.75 8.29 -0.71
C GLY A 50 0.96 9.13 0.55
N TYR A 51 0.19 8.77 1.57
CA TYR A 51 0.28 9.39 2.87
C TYR A 51 1.33 8.69 3.75
N TRP A 52 1.97 9.51 4.58
CA TRP A 52 3.01 9.17 5.52
C TRP A 52 2.61 9.64 6.92
N ALA A 53 2.90 8.82 7.93
CA ALA A 53 2.86 9.21 9.33
C ALA A 53 4.05 8.61 10.05
N GLU A 54 4.78 9.43 10.80
CA GLU A 54 5.93 8.97 11.60
C GLU A 54 6.98 8.19 10.78
N ASN A 55 7.31 8.68 9.58
CA ASN A 55 8.21 8.02 8.62
C ASN A 55 7.68 6.73 7.99
N LYS A 56 6.41 6.37 8.20
CA LYS A 56 5.81 5.14 7.66
C LYS A 56 4.69 5.44 6.67
N ALA A 57 4.50 4.58 5.67
CA ALA A 57 3.30 4.59 4.85
C ALA A 57 2.07 4.39 5.75
N ASN A 58 1.13 5.34 5.70
CA ASN A 58 -0.02 5.35 6.60
C ASN A 58 -1.17 6.16 5.97
N GLY A 59 -2.35 5.57 5.84
CA GLY A 59 -3.45 6.12 5.06
C GLY A 59 -3.46 5.62 3.62
N LYS A 60 -4.00 6.39 2.67
CA LYS A 60 -4.07 5.94 1.26
C LYS A 60 -2.71 6.04 0.57
N GLY A 61 -2.39 5.07 -0.26
CA GLY A 61 -1.16 5.10 -1.04
C GLY A 61 -1.07 3.98 -2.07
N ARG A 62 -0.20 4.19 -3.05
CA ARG A 62 0.09 3.26 -4.12
C ARG A 62 1.57 2.93 -4.14
N LEU A 63 1.89 1.64 -4.00
CA LEU A 63 3.24 1.08 -4.17
C LEU A 63 3.30 0.40 -5.53
N ILE A 64 4.29 0.75 -6.33
CA ILE A 64 4.69 0.07 -7.56
C ILE A 64 6.01 -0.62 -7.25
N HIS A 65 6.03 -1.95 -7.32
CA HIS A 65 7.23 -2.74 -7.14
C HIS A 65 8.10 -2.70 -8.40
N ALA A 66 9.40 -2.95 -8.23
CA ALA A 66 10.36 -2.98 -9.33
C ALA A 66 10.04 -4.04 -10.41
N ASP A 67 9.32 -5.10 -10.05
CA ASP A 67 8.85 -6.15 -10.97
C ASP A 67 7.55 -5.79 -11.70
N GLY A 68 6.96 -4.63 -11.42
CA GLY A 68 5.73 -4.14 -12.04
C GLY A 68 4.46 -4.47 -11.26
N ASP A 69 4.54 -5.24 -10.18
CA ASP A 69 3.39 -5.47 -9.30
C ASP A 69 2.97 -4.16 -8.61
N VAL A 70 1.68 -4.00 -8.36
CA VAL A 70 1.12 -2.76 -7.81
C VAL A 70 0.18 -3.07 -6.66
N TYR A 71 0.41 -2.43 -5.51
CA TYR A 71 -0.60 -2.28 -4.48
C TYR A 71 -1.17 -0.86 -4.49
N ASP A 72 -2.49 -0.71 -4.55
CA ASP A 72 -3.20 0.56 -4.40
C ASP A 72 -4.28 0.39 -3.33
N GLY A 73 -4.10 1.06 -2.18
CA GLY A 73 -5.00 0.85 -1.06
C GLY A 73 -4.64 1.64 0.18
N HIS A 74 -5.11 1.12 1.30
CA HIS A 74 -4.86 1.68 2.61
C HIS A 74 -3.64 1.03 3.27
N TRP A 75 -2.89 1.85 3.99
CA TRP A 75 -1.66 1.52 4.65
C TRP A 75 -1.77 1.82 6.13
N LYS A 76 -1.11 1.02 6.95
CA LYS A 76 -0.92 1.26 8.37
C LYS A 76 0.45 0.76 8.77
N ASP A 77 1.28 1.67 9.27
CA ASP A 77 2.62 1.37 9.78
C ASP A 77 3.47 0.54 8.79
N ASP A 78 3.56 1.02 7.54
CA ASP A 78 4.27 0.39 6.41
C ASP A 78 3.63 -0.89 5.84
N LYS A 79 2.41 -1.25 6.27
CA LYS A 79 1.73 -2.46 5.81
C LYS A 79 0.43 -2.19 5.11
N ALA A 80 0.10 -2.99 4.11
CA ALA A 80 -1.24 -3.03 3.52
C ALA A 80 -2.27 -3.38 4.61
N HIS A 81 -3.30 -2.55 4.75
CA HIS A 81 -4.29 -2.65 5.82
C HIS A 81 -5.60 -1.97 5.42
N GLY A 82 -6.76 -2.57 5.70
CA GLY A 82 -8.05 -2.05 5.23
C GLY A 82 -8.30 -2.43 3.77
N SER A 83 -9.03 -1.61 3.00
CA SER A 83 -9.34 -1.97 1.61
C SER A 83 -8.20 -1.63 0.66
N GLY A 84 -7.92 -2.52 -0.28
CA GLY A 84 -6.88 -2.32 -1.30
C GLY A 84 -6.97 -3.31 -2.46
N THR A 85 -6.27 -2.95 -3.53
CA THR A 85 -6.10 -3.76 -4.73
C THR A 85 -4.63 -4.09 -4.91
N TYR A 86 -4.32 -5.37 -5.04
CA TYR A 86 -3.01 -5.84 -5.49
C TYR A 86 -3.15 -6.36 -6.93
N SER A 87 -2.31 -5.91 -7.84
CA SER A 87 -2.30 -6.29 -9.25
C SER A 87 -0.91 -6.79 -9.61
N HIS A 88 -0.83 -8.03 -10.05
CA HIS A 88 0.38 -8.61 -10.59
C HIS A 88 0.61 -8.12 -12.01
N LEU A 89 1.88 -8.02 -12.43
CA LEU A 89 2.23 -7.66 -13.80
C LEU A 89 1.64 -8.66 -14.83
N ASP A 90 1.49 -9.92 -14.45
CA ASP A 90 0.95 -10.99 -15.31
C ASP A 90 -0.58 -10.89 -15.53
N GLY A 91 -1.26 -9.97 -14.84
CA GLY A 91 -2.69 -9.73 -14.94
C GLY A 91 -3.53 -10.34 -13.82
N ALA A 92 -2.96 -11.18 -12.94
CA ALA A 92 -3.65 -11.62 -11.74
C ALA A 92 -3.92 -10.44 -10.81
N LYS A 93 -5.06 -10.43 -10.13
CA LYS A 93 -5.48 -9.30 -9.29
C LYS A 93 -6.24 -9.78 -8.08
N TYR A 94 -5.97 -9.18 -6.93
CA TYR A 94 -6.79 -9.28 -5.73
C TYR A 94 -7.36 -7.91 -5.36
N GLN A 95 -8.66 -7.85 -5.09
CA GLN A 95 -9.34 -6.66 -4.56
C GLN A 95 -10.13 -7.06 -3.32
N GLY A 96 -9.81 -6.49 -2.16
CA GLY A 96 -10.46 -6.90 -0.92
C GLY A 96 -9.87 -6.25 0.32
N ASP A 97 -10.14 -6.86 1.48
CA ASP A 97 -9.61 -6.40 2.75
C ASP A 97 -8.20 -6.95 3.00
N TRP A 98 -7.40 -6.14 3.68
CA TRP A 98 -6.01 -6.40 4.04
C TRP A 98 -5.82 -6.21 5.53
N LYS A 99 -4.94 -7.01 6.12
CA LYS A 99 -4.51 -6.88 7.50
C LYS A 99 -3.07 -7.31 7.61
N GLU A 100 -2.19 -6.36 7.93
CA GLU A 100 -0.76 -6.62 8.15
C GLU A 100 -0.12 -7.36 6.96
N ASP A 101 -0.29 -6.81 5.75
CA ASP A 101 0.20 -7.34 4.46
C ASP A 101 -0.45 -8.63 3.97
N LYS A 102 -1.53 -9.07 4.61
CA LYS A 102 -2.23 -10.30 4.23
C LYS A 102 -3.65 -10.00 3.78
N GLN A 103 -4.08 -10.68 2.72
CA GLN A 103 -5.49 -10.79 2.36
C GLN A 103 -6.27 -11.29 3.58
N HIS A 104 -7.33 -10.58 3.94
CA HIS A 104 -8.16 -10.83 5.11
C HIS A 104 -9.61 -10.45 4.77
N GLY A 105 -10.57 -10.77 5.63
CA GLY A 105 -11.96 -10.33 5.42
C GLY A 105 -12.56 -10.91 4.15
N HIS A 106 -13.10 -10.07 3.27
CA HIS A 106 -13.65 -10.48 1.98
C HIS A 106 -12.84 -9.93 0.81
N GLY A 107 -12.76 -10.70 -0.28
CA GLY A 107 -12.10 -10.24 -1.49
C GLY A 107 -12.47 -11.01 -2.74
N LEU A 108 -12.14 -10.41 -3.88
CA LEU A 108 -12.24 -10.93 -5.23
C LEU A 108 -10.82 -11.11 -5.79
N GLU A 109 -10.46 -12.33 -6.13
CA GLU A 109 -9.25 -12.69 -6.85
C GLU A 109 -9.63 -13.06 -8.29
N THR A 110 -8.95 -12.49 -9.28
CA THR A 110 -9.15 -12.76 -10.70
C THR A 110 -7.83 -13.16 -11.35
N TRP A 111 -7.87 -14.10 -12.27
CA TRP A 111 -6.70 -14.58 -13.01
C TRP A 111 -6.77 -14.23 -14.50
N PRO A 112 -5.63 -14.20 -15.21
CA PRO A 112 -5.58 -13.84 -16.63
C PRO A 112 -6.39 -14.77 -17.55
N ASP A 113 -6.60 -16.01 -17.13
CA ASP A 113 -7.44 -16.97 -17.86
C ASP A 113 -8.94 -16.66 -17.76
N GLY A 114 -9.35 -15.67 -16.93
CA GLY A 114 -10.73 -15.30 -16.69
C GLY A 114 -11.37 -16.02 -15.51
N ALA A 115 -10.67 -16.96 -14.86
CA ALA A 115 -11.13 -17.55 -13.62
C ALA A 115 -11.20 -16.49 -12.51
N SER A 116 -12.06 -16.73 -11.51
CA SER A 116 -12.15 -15.88 -10.33
C SER A 116 -12.58 -16.62 -9.07
N TYR A 117 -12.19 -16.06 -7.92
CA TYR A 117 -12.66 -16.46 -6.61
C TYR A 117 -13.15 -15.24 -5.85
N GLU A 118 -14.38 -15.31 -5.36
CA GLU A 118 -14.98 -14.29 -4.51
C GLU A 118 -15.36 -14.93 -3.18
N GLY A 119 -14.78 -14.51 -2.08
CA GLY A 119 -15.04 -15.15 -0.79
C GLY A 119 -14.25 -14.58 0.37
N ALA A 120 -14.31 -15.30 1.51
CA ALA A 120 -13.59 -14.90 2.70
C ALA A 120 -12.11 -15.34 2.68
N TYR A 121 -11.29 -14.57 3.39
CA TYR A 121 -9.85 -14.76 3.55
C TYR A 121 -9.42 -14.57 5.01
N VAL A 122 -8.47 -15.39 5.46
CA VAL A 122 -7.82 -15.26 6.76
C VAL A 122 -6.33 -15.52 6.60
N GLU A 123 -5.51 -14.54 6.96
CA GLU A 123 -4.05 -14.62 6.94
C GLU A 123 -3.48 -15.07 5.57
N GLY A 124 -4.02 -14.51 4.48
CA GLY A 124 -3.57 -14.80 3.11
C GLY A 124 -4.14 -16.08 2.51
N ARG A 125 -5.10 -16.74 3.18
CA ARG A 125 -5.69 -18.00 2.71
C ARG A 125 -7.18 -17.84 2.50
N LYS A 126 -7.69 -18.39 1.39
CA LYS A 126 -9.13 -18.61 1.18
C LYS A 126 -9.70 -19.36 2.38
N HIS A 127 -10.78 -18.85 2.96
CA HIS A 127 -11.37 -19.37 4.19
C HIS A 127 -12.89 -19.26 4.16
N GLY A 128 -13.59 -20.14 4.86
CA GLY A 128 -15.05 -20.10 4.96
C GLY A 128 -15.76 -20.31 3.62
N HIS A 129 -16.78 -19.51 3.35
CA HIS A 129 -17.57 -19.59 2.12
C HIS A 129 -16.99 -18.70 1.03
N GLY A 130 -16.97 -19.21 -0.19
CA GLY A 130 -16.58 -18.47 -1.38
C GLY A 130 -17.13 -19.14 -2.63
N ARG A 131 -17.17 -18.38 -3.73
CA ARG A 131 -17.57 -18.83 -5.05
C ARG A 131 -16.34 -18.79 -5.96
N PHE A 132 -16.02 -19.94 -6.53
CA PHE A 132 -15.07 -20.03 -7.62
C PHE A 132 -15.83 -20.06 -8.94
N THR A 133 -15.44 -19.22 -9.89
CA THR A 133 -15.93 -19.20 -11.27
C THR A 133 -14.79 -19.66 -12.16
N TRP A 134 -15.02 -20.71 -12.93
CA TRP A 134 -14.05 -21.21 -13.91
C TRP A 134 -14.01 -20.29 -15.12
N ALA A 135 -12.86 -20.21 -15.78
CA ALA A 135 -12.75 -19.62 -17.10
C ALA A 135 -13.68 -20.36 -18.08
N ASP A 136 -14.49 -19.62 -18.83
CA ASP A 136 -15.25 -20.20 -19.93
C ASP A 136 -14.25 -20.68 -21.01
N GLN A 137 -14.38 -21.94 -21.43
CA GLN A 137 -13.51 -22.60 -22.42
C GLN A 137 -13.71 -22.02 -23.83
#